data_AF-A0A2S9QM23-F1
#
_entry.id   AF-A0A2S9QM23-F1
#
_cell.length_a   1.000
_cell.length_b   1.000
_cell.length_c   1.000
_cell.angle_alpha   90.00
_cell.angle_beta   90.00
_cell.angle_gamma   90.00
#
_symmetry.space_group_name_H-M   'P 1'
#
loop_
_entity.id
_entity.type
_entity.pdbx_description
1 polymer ?
#
loop_
_entity_poly.entity_id
_entity_poly.type
_entity_poly.pdbx_seq_one_letter_code
_entity_poly.pdbx_strand_id
1 'polypeptide(L)'
;MTRKKTMFKAAGTVGAALLTLSLASCAGGQSVAEACQIAEDTMTEVVSQSQADTQQALQDAMQGEDIDLGATLQPVLDALGDAQKKVTNAEVKDALDGFVDEYQTFADTISAIDLSAFQELSDLSDLDPSDPEAMAKLDELQQKSQELQQKSQELQTELNERTEALTSASSKLEELCSK
;
A
#
# COMPACT_ATOMS: atom_id res chain seq x y z
N MET A 1 -22.42 -37.22 -37.75
CA MET A 1 -22.10 -36.97 -36.32
C MET A 1 -22.23 -35.47 -36.09
N THR A 2 -23.22 -35.06 -35.30
CA THR A 2 -23.62 -33.66 -35.12
C THR A 2 -23.59 -33.36 -33.61
N ARG A 3 -22.91 -32.27 -33.21
CA ARG A 3 -23.06 -31.44 -31.98
C ARG A 3 -21.69 -30.82 -31.65
N LYS A 4 -21.51 -29.55 -31.28
CA LYS A 4 -22.36 -28.35 -31.20
C LYS A 4 -21.37 -27.17 -31.03
N LYS A 5 -21.51 -26.10 -31.81
CA LYS A 5 -20.95 -24.78 -31.51
C LYS A 5 -21.56 -24.29 -30.20
N THR A 6 -20.75 -23.84 -29.24
CA THR A 6 -21.25 -23.03 -28.12
C THR A 6 -20.76 -21.61 -28.33
N MET A 7 -21.63 -20.84 -28.96
CA MET A 7 -21.67 -19.39 -29.00
C MET A 7 -22.59 -18.92 -27.86
N PHE A 8 -22.28 -17.79 -27.24
CA PHE A 8 -23.15 -16.91 -26.43
C PHE A 8 -23.74 -17.44 -25.10
N LYS A 9 -23.31 -16.80 -24.01
CA LYS A 9 -24.19 -16.32 -22.92
C LYS A 9 -23.71 -14.95 -22.44
N ALA A 10 -24.00 -13.95 -23.27
CA ALA A 10 -24.42 -12.63 -22.80
C ALA A 10 -25.97 -12.64 -22.78
N ALA A 11 -26.56 -11.79 -21.92
CA ALA A 11 -27.98 -11.64 -21.55
C ALA A 11 -28.42 -12.51 -20.35
N GLY A 12 -28.99 -11.97 -19.27
CA GLY A 12 -29.37 -10.59 -18.95
C GLY A 12 -30.57 -10.58 -17.99
N THR A 13 -30.56 -9.68 -17.00
CA THR A 13 -31.77 -9.06 -16.45
C THR A 13 -31.40 -7.65 -16.00
N VAL A 14 -31.82 -6.68 -16.81
CA VAL A 14 -32.01 -5.29 -16.42
C VAL A 14 -33.14 -5.27 -15.39
N GLY A 15 -32.80 -4.96 -14.13
CA GLY A 15 -33.76 -4.54 -13.12
C GLY A 15 -33.87 -3.03 -13.16
N ALA A 16 -34.98 -2.52 -13.66
CA ALA A 16 -35.27 -1.10 -13.76
C ALA A 16 -35.36 -0.45 -12.37
N ALA A 17 -34.37 0.39 -12.06
CA ALA A 17 -34.43 1.44 -11.04
C ALA A 17 -33.76 2.71 -11.59
N LEU A 18 -34.27 3.20 -12.72
CA LEU A 18 -34.13 4.61 -13.08
C LEU A 18 -35.47 5.28 -12.82
N LEU A 19 -35.43 6.44 -12.15
CA LEU A 19 -36.38 7.57 -12.20
C LEU A 19 -36.93 8.09 -10.85
N THR A 20 -36.08 8.39 -9.86
CA THR A 20 -36.42 9.42 -8.85
C THR A 20 -35.29 10.40 -8.45
N LEU A 21 -34.06 10.31 -8.98
CA LEU A 21 -33.03 11.36 -8.73
C LEU A 21 -33.04 12.50 -9.77
N SER A 22 -34.10 12.63 -10.56
CA SER A 22 -34.16 13.63 -11.65
C SER A 22 -34.54 15.05 -11.23
N LEU A 23 -34.64 15.40 -9.94
CA LEU A 23 -35.18 16.72 -9.55
C LEU A 23 -34.50 17.34 -8.31
N ALA A 24 -33.18 17.55 -8.38
CA ALA A 24 -32.43 18.62 -7.69
C ALA A 24 -30.94 18.51 -8.11
N SER A 25 -30.53 19.05 -9.25
CA SER A 25 -30.11 20.45 -9.41
C SER A 25 -28.60 20.69 -9.17
N CYS A 26 -27.88 20.78 -10.29
CA CYS A 26 -26.79 21.72 -10.56
C CYS A 26 -25.34 21.42 -10.09
N ALA A 27 -24.68 20.41 -10.66
CA ALA A 27 -23.27 20.44 -11.09
C ALA A 27 -22.98 19.16 -11.90
N GLY A 28 -22.45 19.26 -13.12
CA GLY A 28 -22.11 18.10 -13.95
C GLY A 28 -20.89 17.34 -13.43
N GLY A 29 -21.04 16.62 -12.31
CA GLY A 29 -20.01 15.80 -11.69
C GLY A 29 -20.14 14.31 -12.03
N GLN A 30 -19.04 13.59 -11.83
CA GLN A 30 -18.94 12.14 -12.01
C GLN A 30 -19.94 11.38 -11.12
N SER A 31 -20.52 10.30 -11.66
CA SER A 31 -21.39 9.40 -10.89
C SER A 31 -20.59 8.61 -9.85
N VAL A 32 -21.24 8.16 -8.77
CA VAL A 32 -20.59 7.30 -7.75
C VAL A 32 -20.00 6.04 -8.40
N ALA A 33 -20.75 5.36 -9.27
CA ALA A 33 -20.31 4.14 -9.94
C ALA A 33 -19.06 4.36 -10.82
N GLU A 34 -19.01 5.46 -11.58
CA GLU A 34 -17.84 5.79 -12.42
C GLU A 34 -16.62 6.14 -11.56
N ALA A 35 -16.82 6.91 -10.49
CA ALA A 35 -15.75 7.22 -9.53
C ALA A 35 -15.19 5.97 -8.85
N CYS A 36 -16.07 5.07 -8.42
CA CYS A 36 -15.71 3.80 -7.83
C CYS A 36 -14.96 2.89 -8.80
N GLN A 37 -15.37 2.84 -10.07
CA GLN A 37 -14.66 2.08 -11.08
C GLN A 37 -13.21 2.56 -11.26
N ILE A 38 -12.97 3.88 -11.24
CA ILE A 38 -11.60 4.42 -11.30
C ILE A 38 -10.78 3.99 -10.09
N ALA A 39 -11.36 4.03 -8.89
CA ALA A 39 -10.69 3.59 -7.67
C ALA A 39 -10.37 2.09 -7.72
N GLU A 40 -11.31 1.24 -8.11
CA GLU A 40 -11.13 -0.22 -8.25
C GLU A 40 -10.09 -0.61 -9.30
N ASP A 41 -10.13 0.04 -10.48
CA ASP A 41 -9.15 -0.17 -11.54
C ASP A 41 -7.74 0.19 -11.06
N THR A 42 -7.61 1.30 -10.33
CA THR A 42 -6.33 1.72 -9.73
C THR A 42 -5.84 0.73 -8.68
N MET A 43 -6.71 0.28 -7.77
CA MET A 43 -6.34 -0.70 -6.75
C MET A 43 -5.88 -2.02 -7.37
N THR A 44 -6.54 -2.45 -8.45
CA THR A 44 -6.16 -3.66 -9.19
C THR A 44 -4.79 -3.51 -9.86
N GLU A 45 -4.53 -2.35 -10.48
CA GLU A 45 -3.24 -2.03 -11.09
C GLU A 45 -2.12 -2.00 -10.05
N VAL A 46 -2.35 -1.31 -8.93
CA VAL A 46 -1.45 -1.23 -7.77
C VAL A 46 -1.12 -2.62 -7.25
N VAL A 47 -2.11 -3.46 -6.96
CA VAL A 47 -1.88 -4.82 -6.43
C VAL A 47 -1.05 -5.66 -7.40
N SER A 48 -1.26 -5.50 -8.70
CA SER A 48 -0.47 -6.19 -9.73
C SER A 48 0.97 -5.68 -9.79
N GLN A 49 1.18 -4.36 -9.70
CA GLN A 49 2.52 -3.76 -9.68
C GLN A 49 3.27 -4.09 -8.40
N SER A 50 2.65 -3.88 -7.23
CA SER A 50 3.27 -4.18 -5.93
C SER A 50 3.72 -5.64 -5.82
N GLN A 51 2.98 -6.59 -6.39
CA GLN A 51 3.44 -7.99 -6.42
C GLN A 51 4.70 -8.21 -7.25
N ALA A 52 4.83 -7.52 -8.39
CA ALA A 52 6.03 -7.58 -9.22
C ALA A 52 7.21 -6.88 -8.54
N ASP A 53 6.98 -5.69 -7.99
CA ASP A 53 7.99 -4.87 -7.34
C ASP A 53 8.49 -5.51 -6.04
N THR A 54 7.59 -6.11 -5.25
CA THR A 54 7.98 -6.86 -4.04
C THR A 54 8.82 -8.09 -4.39
N GLN A 55 8.48 -8.80 -5.48
CA GLN A 55 9.28 -9.95 -5.94
C GLN A 55 10.65 -9.53 -6.45
N GLN A 56 10.74 -8.37 -7.10
CA GLN A 56 12.01 -7.80 -7.56
C GLN A 56 12.85 -7.35 -6.38
N ALA A 57 12.29 -6.55 -5.47
CA ALA A 57 12.94 -6.11 -4.25
C ALA A 57 13.48 -7.33 -3.46
N LEU A 58 12.68 -8.38 -3.25
CA LEU A 58 13.14 -9.59 -2.58
C LEU A 58 14.34 -10.25 -3.29
N GLN A 59 14.35 -10.30 -4.62
CA GLN A 59 15.48 -10.83 -5.38
C GLN A 59 16.73 -9.94 -5.24
N ASP A 60 16.55 -8.62 -5.18
CA ASP A 60 17.65 -7.66 -5.04
C ASP A 60 18.28 -7.75 -3.64
N ALA A 61 17.48 -7.86 -2.57
CA ALA A 61 18.01 -8.18 -1.23
C ALA A 61 18.77 -9.50 -1.20
N MET A 62 18.25 -10.54 -1.86
CA MET A 62 18.95 -11.84 -1.92
C MET A 62 20.29 -11.76 -2.65
N GLN A 63 20.47 -10.77 -3.52
CA GLN A 63 21.72 -10.46 -4.21
C GLN A 63 22.63 -9.52 -3.41
N GLY A 64 22.20 -9.08 -2.23
CA GLY A 64 22.94 -8.16 -1.37
C GLY A 64 22.83 -6.70 -1.79
N GLU A 65 21.85 -6.36 -2.63
CA GLU A 65 21.56 -4.97 -2.97
C GLU A 65 20.74 -4.30 -1.87
N ASP A 66 21.02 -3.02 -1.65
CA ASP A 66 20.24 -2.19 -0.72
C ASP A 66 18.81 -2.01 -1.24
N ILE A 67 17.83 -2.37 -0.41
CA ILE A 67 16.42 -2.10 -0.70
C ILE A 67 16.00 -0.81 0.00
N ASP A 68 15.58 0.16 -0.81
CA ASP A 68 14.79 1.28 -0.33
C ASP A 68 13.30 0.89 -0.33
N LEU A 69 12.81 0.49 0.86
CA LEU A 69 11.41 0.09 1.04
C LEU A 69 10.44 1.25 0.78
N GLY A 70 10.87 2.50 1.04
CA GLY A 70 10.08 3.69 0.73
C GLY A 70 9.92 3.89 -0.77
N ALA A 71 11.03 3.80 -1.51
CA ALA A 71 11.00 3.86 -2.97
C ALA A 71 10.15 2.75 -3.60
N THR A 72 10.09 1.57 -2.96
CA THR A 72 9.26 0.44 -3.41
C THR A 72 7.76 0.74 -3.31
N LEU A 73 7.34 1.63 -2.40
CA LEU A 73 5.94 2.03 -2.22
C LEU A 73 5.54 3.24 -3.07
N GLN A 74 6.51 3.99 -3.58
CA GLN A 74 6.27 5.21 -4.36
C GLN A 74 5.37 5.00 -5.59
N PRO A 75 5.51 3.92 -6.40
CA PRO A 75 4.62 3.68 -7.54
C PRO A 75 3.15 3.57 -7.13
N VAL A 76 2.89 3.00 -5.95
CA VAL A 76 1.54 2.88 -5.40
C VAL A 76 0.98 4.26 -5.02
N LEU A 77 1.79 5.07 -4.33
CA LEU A 77 1.41 6.44 -3.96
C LEU A 77 1.12 7.30 -5.20
N ASP A 78 1.94 7.17 -6.24
CA ASP A 78 1.76 7.91 -7.49
C ASP A 78 0.46 7.49 -8.20
N ALA A 79 0.17 6.18 -8.29
CA ALA A 79 -1.05 5.67 -8.88
C ALA A 79 -2.30 6.12 -8.11
N LEU A 80 -2.25 6.04 -6.76
CA LEU A 80 -3.31 6.51 -5.88
C LEU A 80 -3.54 8.02 -6.01
N GLY A 81 -2.47 8.82 -6.05
CA GLY A 81 -2.53 10.26 -6.26
C GLY A 81 -3.11 10.64 -7.62
N ASP A 82 -2.85 9.84 -8.66
CA ASP A 82 -3.48 10.02 -9.97
C ASP A 82 -4.96 9.64 -9.98
N ALA A 83 -5.36 8.62 -9.23
CA ALA A 83 -6.77 8.29 -9.03
C ALA A 83 -7.52 9.41 -8.31
N GLN A 84 -6.95 9.99 -7.24
CA GLN A 84 -7.54 11.13 -6.52
C GLN A 84 -7.83 12.34 -7.42
N LYS A 85 -7.00 12.56 -8.44
CA LYS A 85 -7.19 13.64 -9.44
C LYS A 85 -8.32 13.34 -10.43
N LYS A 86 -8.54 12.06 -10.73
CA LYS A 86 -9.55 11.59 -11.70
C LYS A 86 -10.93 11.41 -11.05
N VAL A 87 -10.98 11.12 -9.77
CA VAL A 87 -12.22 10.99 -9.00
C VAL A 87 -12.75 12.37 -8.64
N THR A 88 -13.90 12.74 -9.19
CA THR A 88 -14.53 14.06 -8.95
C THR A 88 -15.85 13.96 -8.19
N ASN A 89 -16.37 12.75 -7.98
CA ASN A 89 -17.50 12.52 -7.09
C ASN A 89 -17.07 12.76 -5.64
N ALA A 90 -17.72 13.68 -4.93
CA ALA A 90 -17.29 14.10 -3.59
C ALA A 90 -17.26 12.95 -2.57
N GLU A 91 -18.27 12.08 -2.54
CA GLU A 91 -18.33 10.99 -1.55
C GLU A 91 -17.22 9.97 -1.76
N VAL A 92 -17.01 9.56 -3.02
CA VAL A 92 -15.94 8.62 -3.38
C VAL A 92 -14.57 9.28 -3.23
N LYS A 93 -14.46 10.57 -3.57
CA LYS A 93 -13.24 11.35 -3.42
C LYS A 93 -12.82 11.43 -1.96
N ASP A 94 -13.72 11.79 -1.05
CA ASP A 94 -13.40 11.92 0.38
C ASP A 94 -12.96 10.57 0.97
N ALA A 95 -13.60 9.46 0.57
CA ALA A 95 -13.21 8.12 1.00
C ALA A 95 -11.86 7.68 0.42
N LEU A 96 -11.62 7.95 -0.86
CA LEU A 96 -10.33 7.68 -1.52
C LEU A 96 -9.23 8.53 -0.90
N ASP A 97 -9.48 9.81 -0.64
CA ASP A 97 -8.52 10.73 -0.01
C ASP A 97 -8.11 10.22 1.37
N GLY A 98 -9.07 9.78 2.20
CA GLY A 98 -8.76 9.15 3.48
C GLY A 98 -7.95 7.85 3.36
N PHE A 99 -8.16 7.05 2.30
CA PHE A 99 -7.32 5.88 2.05
C PHE A 99 -5.90 6.26 1.64
N VAL A 100 -5.74 7.23 0.73
CA VAL A 100 -4.42 7.67 0.27
C VAL A 100 -3.61 8.29 1.41
N ASP A 101 -4.24 9.09 2.27
CA ASP A 101 -3.57 9.71 3.43
C ASP A 101 -3.04 8.64 4.41
N GLU A 102 -3.84 7.61 4.71
CA GLU A 102 -3.39 6.51 5.58
C GLU A 102 -2.30 5.67 4.91
N TYR A 103 -2.37 5.47 3.59
CA TYR A 103 -1.34 4.75 2.83
C TYR A 103 -0.02 5.52 2.79
N GLN A 104 -0.08 6.84 2.61
CA GLN A 104 1.09 7.71 2.67
C GLN A 104 1.72 7.69 4.06
N THR A 105 0.89 7.77 5.11
CA THR A 105 1.41 7.69 6.48
C THR A 105 2.05 6.33 6.75
N PHE A 106 1.47 5.24 6.26
CA PHE A 106 2.07 3.91 6.33
C PHE A 106 3.40 3.82 5.59
N ALA A 107 3.49 4.36 4.37
CA ALA A 107 4.73 4.39 3.60
C ALA A 107 5.82 5.22 4.29
N ASP A 108 5.46 6.34 4.91
CA ASP A 108 6.37 7.17 5.70
C ASP A 108 6.89 6.42 6.94
N THR A 109 6.01 5.71 7.67
CA THR A 109 6.40 4.86 8.81
C THR A 109 7.41 3.77 8.38
N ILE A 110 7.20 3.13 7.22
CA ILE A 110 8.13 2.12 6.68
C ILE A 110 9.45 2.75 6.24
N SER A 111 9.40 3.90 5.57
CA SER A 111 10.60 4.61 5.09
C SER A 111 11.48 5.11 6.24
N ALA A 112 10.87 5.37 7.41
CA ALA A 112 11.59 5.73 8.62
C ALA A 112 12.33 4.56 9.29
N ILE A 113 12.12 3.32 8.83
CA ILE A 113 12.83 2.15 9.35
C ILE A 113 14.28 2.19 8.87
N ASP A 114 15.18 2.49 9.80
CA ASP A 114 16.61 2.44 9.56
C ASP A 114 17.12 1.00 9.54
N LEU A 115 17.34 0.47 8.34
CA LEU A 115 17.93 -0.85 8.13
C LEU A 115 19.47 -0.83 8.11
N SER A 116 20.12 0.34 8.20
CA SER A 116 21.59 0.43 8.18
C SER A 116 22.25 -0.31 9.33
N ALA A 117 21.56 -0.42 10.47
CA ALA A 117 22.03 -1.19 11.62
C ALA A 117 22.18 -2.70 11.32
N PHE A 118 21.41 -3.26 10.38
CA PHE A 118 21.60 -4.64 9.93
C PHE A 118 22.84 -4.80 9.05
N GLN A 119 23.16 -3.77 8.26
CA GLN A 119 24.36 -3.70 7.44
C GLN A 119 25.62 -3.59 8.31
N GLU A 120 25.57 -2.73 9.33
CA GLU A 120 26.64 -2.64 10.34
C GLU A 120 26.87 -3.98 11.05
N LEU A 121 25.80 -4.76 11.31
CA LEU A 121 25.88 -6.09 11.91
C LEU A 121 26.60 -7.12 11.02
N SER A 122 26.42 -7.07 9.70
CA SER A 122 27.16 -7.95 8.78
C SER A 122 28.66 -7.65 8.77
N ASP A 123 29.04 -6.38 8.89
CA ASP A 123 30.45 -5.95 8.94
C ASP A 123 31.17 -6.40 10.22
N LEU A 124 30.44 -6.78 11.28
CA LEU A 124 31.03 -7.28 12.52
C LEU A 124 31.48 -8.74 12.45
N SER A 125 31.04 -9.48 11.44
CA SER A 125 31.39 -10.90 11.31
C SER A 125 32.90 -11.13 11.14
N ASP A 126 33.64 -10.07 10.79
CA ASP A 126 35.11 -10.05 10.65
C ASP A 126 35.87 -9.44 11.85
N LEU A 127 35.19 -9.08 12.96
CA LEU A 127 35.86 -8.46 14.11
C LEU A 127 36.67 -9.46 14.97
N ASP A 128 37.89 -9.07 15.33
CA ASP A 128 38.73 -9.76 16.31
C ASP A 128 38.34 -9.35 17.74
N PRO A 129 37.80 -10.25 18.58
CA PRO A 129 37.36 -9.94 19.94
C PRO A 129 38.53 -9.62 20.91
N SER A 130 39.78 -9.75 20.47
CA SER A 130 40.96 -9.31 21.23
C SER A 130 41.39 -7.87 20.94
N ASP A 131 40.78 -7.20 19.96
CA ASP A 131 41.03 -5.81 19.63
C ASP A 131 40.21 -4.85 20.55
N PRO A 132 40.86 -3.90 21.24
CA PRO A 132 40.17 -2.86 22.01
C PRO A 132 39.12 -2.06 21.21
N GLU A 133 39.32 -1.85 19.90
CA GLU A 133 38.35 -1.16 19.04
C GLU A 133 37.12 -2.03 18.75
N ALA A 134 37.29 -3.35 18.63
CA ALA A 134 36.19 -4.29 18.49
C ALA A 134 35.33 -4.37 19.76
N MET A 135 35.95 -4.33 20.94
CA MET A 135 35.26 -4.26 22.23
C MET A 135 34.42 -2.98 22.37
N ALA A 136 34.96 -1.83 21.94
CA ALA A 136 34.21 -0.57 21.95
C ALA A 136 33.00 -0.61 20.99
N LYS A 137 33.16 -1.19 19.79
CA LYS A 137 32.06 -1.41 18.85
C LYS A 137 31.00 -2.35 19.43
N LEU A 138 31.38 -3.42 20.11
CA LEU A 138 30.44 -4.36 20.74
C LEU A 138 29.57 -3.68 21.80
N ASP A 139 30.15 -2.80 22.62
CA ASP A 139 29.40 -2.02 23.61
C ASP A 139 28.41 -1.06 22.93
N GLU A 140 28.84 -0.37 21.86
CA GLU A 140 27.99 0.53 21.07
C GLU A 140 26.83 -0.24 20.39
N LEU A 141 27.10 -1.43 19.87
CA LEU A 141 26.08 -2.33 19.33
C LEU A 141 25.14 -2.88 20.39
N GLN A 142 25.62 -3.14 21.60
CA GLN A 142 24.74 -3.55 22.69
C GLN A 142 23.76 -2.44 23.07
N GLN A 143 24.20 -1.17 23.04
CA GLN A 143 23.31 -0.01 23.18
C GLN A 143 22.36 0.13 22.00
N LYS A 144 22.87 0.16 20.76
CA LYS A 144 22.03 0.21 19.55
C LYS A 144 21.01 -0.94 19.51
N SER A 145 21.38 -2.14 19.96
CA SER A 145 20.48 -3.29 20.05
C SER A 145 19.33 -3.06 21.02
N GLN A 146 19.55 -2.38 22.15
CA GLN A 146 18.47 -2.06 23.10
C GLN A 146 17.56 -0.98 22.52
N GLU A 147 18.13 0.05 21.89
CA GLU A 147 17.37 1.08 21.20
C GLU A 147 16.56 0.50 20.04
N LEU A 148 17.14 -0.40 19.24
CA LEU A 148 16.46 -1.11 18.16
C LEU A 148 15.33 -2.00 18.69
N GLN A 149 15.52 -2.68 19.83
CA GLN A 149 14.44 -3.46 20.44
C GLN A 149 13.28 -2.56 20.87
N GLN A 150 13.56 -1.40 21.44
CA GLN A 150 12.52 -0.44 21.81
C GLN A 150 11.82 0.15 20.58
N LYS A 151 12.60 0.64 19.61
CA LYS A 151 12.08 1.14 18.33
C LYS A 151 11.29 0.07 17.59
N SER A 152 11.70 -1.19 17.64
CA SER A 152 10.96 -2.30 17.02
C SER A 152 9.61 -2.54 17.68
N GLN A 153 9.48 -2.35 19.00
CA GLN A 153 8.20 -2.45 19.69
C GLN A 153 7.29 -1.27 19.35
N GLU A 154 7.84 -0.05 19.36
CA GLU A 154 7.11 1.17 18.97
C GLU A 154 6.63 1.08 17.52
N LEU A 155 7.52 0.70 16.61
CA LEU A 155 7.21 0.46 15.20
C LEU A 155 6.17 -0.64 15.02
N GLN A 156 6.23 -1.73 15.79
CA GLN A 156 5.22 -2.79 15.70
C GLN A 156 3.84 -2.28 16.14
N THR A 157 3.77 -1.46 17.19
CA THR A 157 2.53 -0.79 17.58
C THR A 157 2.04 0.14 16.49
N GLU A 158 2.92 0.99 15.96
CA GLU A 158 2.57 1.95 14.91
C GLU A 158 2.10 1.23 13.63
N LEU A 159 2.81 0.19 13.17
CA LEU A 159 2.42 -0.62 12.02
C LEU A 159 1.06 -1.30 12.22
N ASN A 160 0.76 -1.79 13.43
CA ASN A 160 -0.55 -2.37 13.72
C ASN A 160 -1.65 -1.29 13.65
N GLU A 161 -1.43 -0.13 14.27
CA GLU A 161 -2.37 1.00 14.21
C GLU A 161 -2.60 1.47 12.77
N ARG A 162 -1.54 1.57 11.96
CA ARG A 162 -1.62 1.92 10.53
C ARG A 162 -2.33 0.86 9.72
N THR A 163 -2.10 -0.41 10.00
CA THR A 163 -2.79 -1.53 9.33
C THR A 163 -4.29 -1.50 9.63
N GLU A 164 -4.68 -1.23 10.88
CA GLU A 164 -6.09 -1.07 11.27
C GLU A 164 -6.72 0.14 10.60
N ALA A 165 -6.02 1.29 10.58
CA ALA A 165 -6.49 2.51 9.92
C ALA A 165 -6.67 2.31 8.41
N LEU A 166 -5.70 1.71 7.73
CA LEU A 166 -5.77 1.32 6.32
C LEU A 166 -6.94 0.36 6.04
N THR A 167 -7.10 -0.66 6.88
CA THR A 167 -8.22 -1.62 6.75
C THR A 167 -9.56 -0.91 6.90
N SER A 168 -9.67 0.01 7.85
CA SER A 168 -10.88 0.81 8.05
C SER A 168 -11.16 1.73 6.87
N ALA A 169 -10.14 2.43 6.34
CA ALA A 169 -10.27 3.30 5.18
C ALA A 169 -10.66 2.51 3.93
N SER A 170 -10.02 1.36 3.69
CA SER A 170 -10.36 0.45 2.59
C SER A 170 -11.80 -0.05 2.69
N SER A 171 -12.25 -0.43 3.89
CA SER A 171 -13.60 -0.95 4.10
C SER A 171 -14.67 0.12 3.81
N LYS A 172 -14.42 1.38 4.19
CA LYS A 172 -15.32 2.50 3.87
C LYS A 172 -15.43 2.73 2.37
N LEU A 173 -14.31 2.65 1.66
CA LEU A 173 -14.29 2.78 0.20
C LEU A 173 -15.06 1.61 -0.46
N GLU A 174 -14.85 0.38 -0.01
CA GLU A 174 -15.56 -0.81 -0.51
C GLU A 174 -17.07 -0.75 -0.22
N GLU A 175 -17.49 -0.32 0.98
CA GLU A 175 -18.90 -0.14 1.33
C GLU A 175 -19.59 0.93 0.48
N LEU A 176 -18.86 1.93 0.00
CA LEU A 176 -19.38 2.93 -0.92
C LEU A 176 -19.48 2.38 -2.34
N CYS A 177 -18.49 1.60 -2.79
CA CYS A 177 -18.40 1.11 -4.17
C CYS A 177 -19.18 -0.18 -4.44
N SER A 178 -19.59 -0.90 -3.40
CA SER A 178 -20.43 -2.10 -3.50
C SER A 178 -21.95 -1.85 -3.51
N LYS A 179 -22.37 -0.58 -3.44
CA LYS A 179 -23.80 -0.16 -3.46
C LYS A 179 -24.31 0.12 -4.88
#